data_AF-A0A0F2J952-F1
#
_entry.id   AF-A0A0F2J952-F1
#
_cell.length_a   1.000
_cell.length_b   1.000
_cell.length_c   1.000
_cell.angle_alpha   90.00
_cell.angle_beta   90.00
_cell.angle_gamma   90.00
#
_symmetry.space_group_name_H-M   'P 1'
#
loop_
_entity.id
_entity.type
_entity.pdbx_description
1 polymer ?
#
loop_
_entity_poly.entity_id
_entity_poly.type
_entity_poly.pdbx_seq_one_letter_code
_entity_poly.pdbx_strand_id
1 'polypeptide(L)'
;MEEHEGRVPADLELLRMLPGVGRKTANVVVSNAFSLPAIAVDTHVFRVAHRLGIVQGKTPDKVEEELMQIFPQDRWSLVHHLLIFHGRRICTARKPLCNECPVAQVCKTNQTV
;
A
#
# COMPACT_ATOMS: atom_id res chain seq x y z
N MET A 1 5.77 -38.68 -5.74
CA MET A 1 4.89 -38.02 -6.73
C MET A 1 3.50 -38.21 -6.19
N GLU A 2 2.77 -37.12 -5.94
CA GLU A 2 1.36 -37.03 -5.44
C GLU A 2 1.24 -36.26 -4.12
N GLU A 3 1.57 -34.95 -4.07
CA GLU A 3 1.13 -34.15 -2.91
C GLU A 3 0.43 -32.83 -3.22
N HIS A 4 0.48 -32.30 -4.43
CA HIS A 4 -0.37 -31.15 -4.77
C HIS A 4 -0.96 -31.38 -6.16
N GLU A 5 -2.27 -31.63 -6.22
CA GLU A 5 -3.10 -31.88 -7.42
C GLU A 5 -3.09 -30.69 -8.41
N GLY A 6 -1.92 -30.29 -8.91
CA GLY A 6 -1.76 -29.16 -9.84
C GLY A 6 -2.17 -27.79 -9.29
N ARG A 7 -2.46 -27.66 -7.99
CA ARG A 7 -2.86 -26.39 -7.35
C ARG A 7 -1.69 -25.78 -6.60
N VAL A 8 -1.34 -24.54 -6.96
CA VAL A 8 -0.32 -23.74 -6.27
C VAL A 8 -0.83 -23.38 -4.87
N PRO A 9 -0.15 -23.78 -3.78
CA PRO A 9 -0.56 -23.43 -2.41
C PRO A 9 -0.53 -21.92 -2.20
N ALA A 10 -1.51 -21.40 -1.46
CA ALA A 10 -1.58 -20.00 -1.05
C ALA A 10 -0.64 -19.60 0.09
N ASP A 11 0.03 -20.60 0.66
CA ASP A 11 0.81 -20.45 1.87
C ASP A 11 2.29 -20.29 1.52
N LEU A 12 2.86 -19.20 2.05
CA LEU A 12 4.22 -18.75 1.76
C LEU A 12 5.28 -19.70 2.34
N GLU A 13 4.98 -20.39 3.45
CA GLU A 13 5.87 -21.39 4.03
C GLU A 13 5.82 -22.71 3.25
N LEU A 14 4.64 -23.11 2.74
CA LEU A 14 4.55 -24.27 1.82
C LEU A 14 5.31 -24.04 0.50
N LEU A 15 5.23 -22.84 -0.06
CA LEU A 15 5.95 -22.52 -1.30
C LEU A 15 7.47 -22.55 -1.12
N ARG A 16 7.97 -22.25 0.08
CA ARG A 16 9.41 -22.34 0.40
C ARG A 16 9.92 -23.78 0.55
N MET A 17 9.03 -24.75 0.75
CA MET A 17 9.40 -26.17 0.81
C MET A 17 9.55 -26.80 -0.59
N LEU A 18 9.14 -26.10 -1.65
CA LEU A 18 9.29 -26.59 -3.01
C LEU A 18 10.76 -26.52 -3.48
N PRO A 19 11.32 -27.62 -4.03
CA PRO A 19 12.69 -27.65 -4.50
C PRO A 19 12.89 -26.63 -5.64
N GLY A 20 13.82 -25.68 -5.44
CA GLY A 20 14.10 -24.61 -6.40
C GLY A 20 13.35 -23.29 -6.16
N VAL A 21 12.43 -23.22 -5.19
CA VAL A 21 11.68 -22.01 -4.85
C VAL A 21 12.33 -21.30 -3.66
N GLY A 22 13.22 -20.35 -3.96
CA GLY A 22 13.75 -19.44 -2.94
C GLY A 22 12.71 -18.40 -2.49
N ARG A 23 12.99 -17.69 -1.39
CA ARG A 23 12.10 -16.67 -0.80
C ARG A 23 11.56 -15.65 -1.82
N LYS A 24 12.41 -15.26 -2.78
CA LYS A 24 12.05 -14.33 -3.87
C LYS A 24 11.02 -14.94 -4.83
N THR A 25 11.21 -16.21 -5.21
CA THR A 25 10.31 -16.93 -6.12
C THR A 25 8.96 -17.19 -5.43
N ALA A 26 8.97 -17.58 -4.15
CA ALA A 26 7.74 -17.74 -3.37
C ALA A 26 6.94 -16.43 -3.30
N ASN A 27 7.58 -15.29 -3.00
CA ASN A 27 6.90 -13.99 -2.95
C ASN A 27 6.33 -13.58 -4.31
N VAL A 28 7.05 -13.83 -5.41
CA VAL A 28 6.56 -13.52 -6.77
C VAL A 28 5.36 -14.39 -7.14
N VAL A 29 5.39 -15.68 -6.77
CA VAL A 29 4.29 -16.62 -7.01
C VAL A 29 3.08 -16.24 -6.16
N VAL A 30 3.23 -15.92 -4.88
CA VAL A 30 2.10 -15.45 -4.05
C VAL A 30 1.54 -14.13 -4.60
N SER A 31 2.40 -13.18 -4.91
CA SER A 31 1.99 -11.87 -5.43
C SER A 31 1.23 -11.98 -6.78
N ASN A 32 1.69 -12.83 -7.70
CA ASN A 32 1.03 -13.02 -9.00
C ASN A 32 -0.18 -13.96 -8.91
N ALA A 33 -0.08 -15.08 -8.18
CA ALA A 33 -1.14 -16.09 -8.10
C ALA A 33 -2.34 -15.61 -7.29
N PHE A 34 -2.14 -14.76 -6.28
CA PHE A 34 -3.23 -14.26 -5.44
C PHE A 34 -3.79 -12.92 -5.86
N SER A 35 -3.18 -12.27 -6.87
CA SER A 35 -3.61 -10.94 -7.35
C SER A 35 -3.99 -10.04 -6.19
N LEU A 36 -3.18 -10.08 -5.11
CA LEU A 36 -3.53 -9.37 -3.89
C LEU A 36 -3.57 -7.91 -4.28
N PRO A 37 -4.74 -7.25 -4.25
CA PRO A 37 -4.75 -5.82 -4.43
C PRO A 37 -3.80 -5.27 -3.36
N ALA A 38 -3.00 -4.30 -3.72
CA ALA A 38 -1.94 -3.79 -2.88
C ALA A 38 -1.93 -2.28 -3.11
N ILE A 39 -1.72 -1.51 -2.04
CA ILE A 39 -1.61 -0.06 -2.17
C ILE A 39 -0.12 0.23 -2.37
N ALA A 40 0.32 0.36 -3.62
CA ALA A 40 1.72 0.69 -3.89
C ALA A 40 2.09 2.05 -3.26
N VAL A 41 3.02 2.04 -2.30
CA VAL A 41 3.41 3.25 -1.58
C VAL A 41 4.59 3.91 -2.28
N ASP A 42 4.32 4.99 -3.02
CA ASP A 42 5.35 5.86 -3.59
C ASP A 42 5.62 7.10 -2.70
N THR A 43 6.49 8.01 -3.17
CA THR A 43 6.82 9.24 -2.43
C THR A 43 5.63 10.20 -2.23
N HIS A 44 4.59 10.12 -3.07
CA HIS A 44 3.38 10.93 -2.93
C HIS A 44 2.44 10.31 -1.89
N VAL A 45 2.14 9.02 -2.03
CA VAL A 45 1.31 8.25 -1.09
C VAL A 45 1.89 8.33 0.31
N PHE A 46 3.20 8.05 0.47
CA PHE A 46 3.89 8.09 1.75
C PHE A 46 3.75 9.46 2.42
N ARG A 47 4.05 10.54 1.69
CA ARG A 47 3.97 11.91 2.22
C ARG A 47 2.53 12.32 2.58
N VAL A 48 1.58 12.05 1.69
CA VAL A 48 0.19 12.45 1.89
C VAL A 48 -0.43 11.71 3.06
N ALA A 49 -0.23 10.39 3.13
CA ALA A 49 -0.75 9.57 4.22
C ALA A 49 -0.23 10.05 5.59
N HIS A 50 1.07 10.35 5.68
CA HIS A 50 1.64 10.92 6.92
C HIS A 50 1.09 12.31 7.24
N ARG A 51 0.96 13.20 6.25
CA ARG A 51 0.44 14.55 6.49
C ARG A 51 -1.02 14.56 6.93
N LEU A 52 -1.82 13.68 6.35
CA LEU A 52 -3.19 13.45 6.78
C LEU A 52 -3.26 12.85 8.19
N GLY A 53 -2.19 12.19 8.64
CA GLY A 53 -2.10 11.57 9.96
C GLY A 53 -2.81 10.22 10.03
N ILE A 54 -3.05 9.58 8.88
CA ILE A 54 -3.70 8.27 8.80
C ILE A 54 -2.71 7.12 8.97
N VAL A 55 -1.40 7.38 8.88
CA VAL A 55 -0.34 6.36 9.04
C VAL A 55 0.79 6.85 9.94
N GLN A 56 1.47 5.91 10.60
CA GLN A 56 2.64 6.11 11.47
C GLN A 56 3.84 5.25 11.04
N GLY A 57 3.65 4.29 10.13
CA GLY A 57 4.70 3.43 9.60
C GLY A 57 5.90 4.22 9.05
N LYS A 58 7.12 3.79 9.38
CA LYS A 58 8.35 4.48 8.94
C LYS A 58 8.91 3.95 7.60
N THR A 59 8.34 2.86 7.10
CA THR A 59 8.77 2.20 5.86
C THR A 59 7.57 2.09 4.91
N PRO A 60 7.79 2.06 3.58
CA PRO A 60 6.71 1.88 2.61
C PRO A 60 5.86 0.65 2.91
N ASP A 61 6.48 -0.49 3.24
CA ASP A 61 5.80 -1.74 3.56
C ASP A 61 4.85 -1.58 4.76
N LYS A 62 5.27 -0.86 5.82
CA LYS A 62 4.42 -0.60 6.99
C LYS A 62 3.27 0.35 6.67
N VAL A 63 3.55 1.36 5.84
CA VAL A 63 2.51 2.30 5.40
C VAL A 63 1.48 1.58 4.53
N GLU A 64 1.91 0.65 3.69
CA GLU A 64 1.02 -0.19 2.90
C GLU A 64 0.10 -1.04 3.79
N GLU A 65 0.68 -1.76 4.76
CA GLU A 65 -0.08 -2.55 5.74
C GLU A 65 -1.11 -1.71 6.50
N GLU A 66 -0.72 -0.53 6.99
CA GLU A 66 -1.62 0.39 7.69
C GLU A 66 -2.75 0.90 6.78
N LEU A 67 -2.44 1.27 5.53
CA LEU A 67 -3.46 1.71 4.57
C LEU A 67 -4.44 0.57 4.21
N MET A 68 -3.95 -0.66 4.10
CA MET A 68 -4.78 -1.85 3.88
C MET A 68 -5.70 -2.15 5.07
N GLN A 69 -5.31 -1.81 6.30
CA GLN A 69 -6.17 -1.94 7.49
C GLN A 69 -7.23 -0.84 7.58
N ILE A 70 -6.95 0.35 7.04
CA ILE A 70 -7.85 1.52 7.11
C ILE A 70 -8.94 1.45 6.03
N PHE A 71 -8.57 1.03 4.82
CA PHE A 71 -9.47 1.04 3.66
C PHE A 71 -9.93 -0.38 3.31
N PRO A 72 -11.19 -0.56 2.90
CA PRO A 72 -11.65 -1.86 2.44
C PRO A 72 -10.99 -2.23 1.10
N GLN A 73 -10.83 -3.53 0.88
CA GLN A 73 -10.02 -4.10 -0.21
C GLN A 73 -10.48 -3.66 -1.61
N ASP A 74 -11.78 -3.50 -1.79
CA ASP A 74 -12.41 -3.01 -3.03
C ASP A 74 -11.99 -1.58 -3.42
N ARG A 75 -11.44 -0.81 -2.47
CA ARG A 75 -11.05 0.59 -2.66
C ARG A 75 -9.55 0.81 -2.77
N TRP A 76 -8.71 -0.21 -2.59
CA TRP A 76 -7.25 -0.04 -2.54
C TRP A 76 -6.68 0.64 -3.79
N SER A 77 -7.07 0.20 -4.99
CA SER A 77 -6.64 0.83 -6.24
C SER A 77 -7.12 2.28 -6.38
N LEU A 78 -8.35 2.56 -5.93
CA LEU A 78 -8.91 3.92 -5.96
C LEU A 78 -8.14 4.84 -5.00
N VAL A 79 -7.93 4.39 -3.77
CA VAL A 79 -7.20 5.12 -2.73
C VAL A 79 -5.77 5.42 -3.19
N HIS A 80 -5.09 4.43 -3.77
CA HIS A 80 -3.76 4.61 -4.34
C HIS A 80 -3.72 5.77 -5.35
N HIS A 81 -4.60 5.75 -6.36
CA HIS A 81 -4.66 6.82 -7.35
C HIS A 81 -5.02 8.18 -6.72
N LEU A 82 -6.00 8.22 -5.81
CA LEU A 82 -6.41 9.46 -5.15
C LEU A 82 -5.27 10.09 -4.36
N LEU A 83 -4.51 9.29 -3.60
CA LEU A 83 -3.37 9.77 -2.82
C LEU A 83 -2.25 10.28 -3.73
N ILE A 84 -1.97 9.61 -4.86
CA ILE A 84 -1.01 10.09 -5.86
C ILE A 84 -1.47 11.42 -6.47
N PHE A 85 -2.69 11.49 -7.01
CA PHE A 85 -3.20 12.70 -7.64
C PHE A 85 -3.23 13.88 -6.67
N HIS A 86 -3.66 13.62 -5.43
CA HIS A 86 -3.67 14.61 -4.38
C HIS A 86 -2.25 15.10 -4.06
N GLY A 87 -1.29 14.19 -3.89
CA GLY A 87 0.11 14.53 -3.62
C GLY A 87 0.81 15.27 -4.77
N ARG A 88 0.38 15.03 -6.01
CA ARG A 88 0.94 15.70 -7.20
C ARG A 88 0.36 17.09 -7.42
N ARG A 89 -0.95 17.27 -7.21
CA ARG A 89 -1.66 18.51 -7.59
C ARG A 89 -1.87 19.48 -6.42
N ILE A 90 -2.11 18.97 -5.21
CA ILE A 90 -2.51 19.78 -4.05
C ILE A 90 -1.43 19.71 -2.97
N CYS A 91 -1.14 18.51 -2.46
CA CYS A 91 -0.23 18.28 -1.35
C CYS A 91 1.22 18.10 -1.82
N THR A 92 1.74 19.12 -2.50
CA THR A 92 3.12 19.14 -3.02
C THR A 92 4.15 19.13 -1.87
N ALA A 93 5.37 18.70 -2.15
CA ALA A 93 6.39 18.53 -1.11
C ALA A 93 6.78 19.84 -0.42
N ARG A 94 6.94 20.93 -1.18
CA ARG A 94 7.44 22.22 -0.66
C ARG A 94 6.33 23.17 -0.21
N LYS A 95 5.38 23.50 -1.11
CA LYS A 95 4.33 24.48 -0.86
C LYS A 95 2.96 23.86 -1.17
N PRO A 96 2.40 23.06 -0.25
CA PRO A 96 1.09 22.46 -0.45
C PRO A 96 0.00 23.54 -0.51
N LEU A 97 -1.00 23.32 -1.36
CA LEU A 97 -2.15 24.21 -1.53
C LEU A 97 -3.22 23.91 -0.47
N CYS A 98 -2.89 24.10 0.81
CA CYS A 98 -3.80 23.74 1.92
C CYS A 98 -5.13 24.50 1.86
N ASN A 99 -5.13 25.75 1.39
CA ASN A 99 -6.34 26.57 1.26
C ASN A 99 -7.34 26.02 0.22
N GLU A 100 -6.84 25.30 -0.78
CA GLU A 100 -7.64 24.68 -1.85
C GLU A 100 -7.84 23.17 -1.62
N CYS A 101 -7.35 22.66 -0.49
CA CYS A 101 -7.34 21.23 -0.23
C CYS A 101 -8.72 20.77 0.28
N PRO A 102 -9.40 19.84 -0.43
CA PRO A 102 -10.75 19.40 -0.06
C PRO A 102 -10.79 18.64 1.28
N VAL A 103 -9.62 18.17 1.74
CA VAL A 103 -9.47 17.42 3.00
C VAL A 103 -8.68 18.21 4.05
N ALA A 104 -8.50 19.54 3.85
CA ALA A 104 -7.77 20.40 4.79
C ALA A 104 -8.34 20.34 6.21
N GLN A 105 -9.68 20.27 6.30
CA GLN A 105 -10.42 20.23 7.55
C GLN A 105 -10.19 18.95 8.38
N VAL A 106 -9.75 17.86 7.76
CA VAL A 106 -9.42 16.59 8.45
C VAL A 106 -7.91 16.31 8.46
N CYS A 107 -7.11 17.19 7.84
CA CYS A 107 -5.67 17.01 7.72
C CYS A 107 -4.99 17.39 9.03
N LYS A 108 -4.44 16.40 9.74
CA LYS A 108 -3.72 16.62 11.02
C LYS A 108 -2.61 17.66 10.90
N THR A 109 -1.82 17.63 9.82
CA THR A 109 -0.74 18.62 9.61
C THR A 109 -1.28 20.04 9.47
N ASN A 110 -2.44 20.24 8.85
CA ASN A 110 -3.02 21.56 8.66
C ASN A 110 -3.67 22.11 9.94
N GLN A 111 -4.24 21.23 10.77
CA GLN A 111 -4.85 21.61 12.05
C GLN A 111 -3.84 21.97 13.15
N THR A 112 -2.56 21.62 12.96
CA THR A 112 -1.50 21.87 13.96
C THR A 112 -0.72 23.15 13.66
N VAL A 113 -1.12 23.91 12.63
CA VAL A 113 -0.51 25.19 12.22
C VAL A 113 -1.35 26.35 12.72
#